data_AF-A0A941ZM01-F1
#
_entry.id   AF-A0A941ZM01-F1
#
_cell.length_a   1.000
_cell.length_b   1.000
_cell.length_c   1.000
_cell.angle_alpha   90.00
_cell.angle_beta   90.00
_cell.angle_gamma   90.00
#
_symmetry.space_group_name_H-M   'P 1'
#
loop_
_entity.id
_entity.type
_entity.pdbx_description
1 polymer ?
#
loop_
_entity_poly.entity_id
_entity_poly.type
_entity_poly.pdbx_seq_one_letter_code
_entity_poly.pdbx_strand_id
1 'polypeptide(L)'
;MPTPRPPTRRKSRRSAVRSPKWVEQLCNLQVRWASELAHAGARKERESAIAEVADAQTRLAKLIDVAPNAERYSLLGSACLRQAALVGGEERMAALEKAVASYGKALERAQRAGRGAGFYPRKNRLAASVVLSLLRGEEAAGVPPDVEAELEQIAADAASAGERRRDFWNAIAPVECELLRRMMGGDLERQADTIVDAYREANRGFGSPRQLRSVVEHLALLGEILAVKGADRLLARVVRGLKKIRAGLAN
;
A
#
# COMPACT_ATOMS: atom_id res chain seq x y z
N MET A 1 -28.09 -66.80 2.03
CA MET A 1 -26.93 -66.25 2.77
C MET A 1 -26.71 -64.81 2.33
N PRO A 2 -26.76 -63.80 3.22
CA PRO A 2 -26.51 -62.43 2.85
C PRO A 2 -24.99 -62.12 2.89
N THR A 3 -24.49 -61.50 1.83
CA THR A 3 -23.09 -61.06 1.66
C THR A 3 -22.70 -59.95 2.67
N PRO A 4 -21.46 -59.92 3.19
CA PRO A 4 -21.06 -58.94 4.19
C PRO A 4 -20.90 -57.54 3.58
N ARG A 5 -21.37 -56.51 4.30
CA ARG A 5 -21.16 -55.10 3.93
C ARG A 5 -19.69 -54.71 4.09
N PRO A 6 -19.14 -53.89 3.19
CA PRO A 6 -17.76 -53.44 3.27
C PRO A 6 -17.57 -52.42 4.43
N PRO A 7 -16.35 -52.32 4.98
CA PRO A 7 -16.08 -51.48 6.14
C PRO A 7 -16.26 -50.00 5.79
N THR A 8 -16.97 -49.29 6.68
CA THR A 8 -17.18 -47.86 6.60
C THR A 8 -15.85 -47.12 6.70
N ARG A 9 -15.52 -46.33 5.68
CA ARG A 9 -14.39 -45.39 5.71
C ARG A 9 -14.58 -44.45 6.90
N ARG A 10 -13.79 -44.65 7.96
CA ARG A 10 -13.59 -43.64 9.01
C ARG A 10 -13.14 -42.36 8.32
N LYS A 11 -13.99 -41.32 8.33
CA LYS A 11 -13.61 -39.96 7.96
C LYS A 11 -12.45 -39.56 8.86
N SER A 12 -11.24 -39.59 8.30
CA SER A 12 -10.07 -38.93 8.85
C SER A 12 -10.48 -37.50 9.20
N ARG A 13 -10.51 -37.18 10.51
CA ARG A 13 -10.57 -35.81 10.98
C ARG A 13 -9.25 -35.17 10.56
N ARG A 14 -9.20 -34.64 9.33
CA ARG A 14 -8.18 -33.66 8.95
C ARG A 14 -8.27 -32.56 9.99
N SER A 15 -7.21 -32.41 10.78
CA SER A 15 -7.04 -31.23 11.61
C SER A 15 -7.30 -30.01 10.72
N ALA A 16 -8.10 -29.07 11.20
CA ALA A 16 -8.32 -27.81 10.52
C ALA A 16 -6.99 -27.05 10.54
N VAL A 17 -6.09 -27.37 9.61
CA VAL A 17 -4.91 -26.57 9.32
C VAL A 17 -5.47 -25.21 8.92
N ARG A 18 -5.40 -24.24 9.84
CA ARG A 18 -5.81 -22.86 9.57
C ARG A 18 -4.98 -22.40 8.39
N SER A 19 -5.62 -22.12 7.26
CA SER A 19 -4.93 -21.65 6.05
C SER A 19 -4.07 -20.43 6.42
N PRO A 20 -2.81 -20.35 5.97
CA PRO A 20 -1.97 -19.16 6.13
C PRO A 20 -2.67 -17.86 5.71
N LYS A 21 -3.66 -17.97 4.82
CA LYS A 21 -4.50 -16.86 4.36
C LYS A 21 -5.24 -16.14 5.49
N TRP A 22 -5.68 -16.84 6.52
CA TRP A 22 -6.36 -16.22 7.66
C TRP A 22 -5.41 -15.35 8.47
N VAL A 23 -4.15 -15.77 8.60
CA VAL A 23 -3.12 -14.98 9.30
C VAL A 23 -2.78 -13.73 8.49
N GLU A 24 -2.69 -13.84 7.16
CA GLU A 24 -2.52 -12.69 6.26
C GLU A 24 -3.66 -11.67 6.40
N GLN A 25 -4.92 -12.13 6.41
CA GLN A 25 -6.08 -11.25 6.58
C GLN A 25 -6.16 -10.64 7.98
N LEU A 26 -5.83 -11.41 9.02
CA LEU A 26 -5.73 -10.90 10.38
C LEU A 26 -4.69 -9.78 10.48
N CYS A 27 -3.48 -9.99 9.96
CA CYS A 27 -2.43 -8.97 9.98
C CYS A 27 -2.88 -7.70 9.23
N ASN A 28 -3.53 -7.85 8.07
CA ASN A 28 -4.03 -6.71 7.30
C ASN A 28 -5.13 -5.94 8.05
N LEU A 29 -6.05 -6.63 8.73
CA LEU A 29 -7.09 -5.99 9.53
C LEU A 29 -6.50 -5.31 10.77
N GLN A 30 -5.58 -5.99 11.48
CA GLN A 30 -4.91 -5.50 12.69
C GLN A 30 -4.18 -4.18 12.42
N VAL A 31 -3.40 -4.09 11.34
CA VAL A 31 -2.69 -2.83 11.03
C VAL A 31 -3.64 -1.70 10.63
N ARG A 32 -4.76 -2.00 9.94
CA ARG A 32 -5.77 -0.99 9.59
C ARG A 32 -6.48 -0.46 10.84
N TRP A 33 -6.89 -1.36 11.73
CA TRP A 33 -7.47 -1.02 13.02
C TRP A 33 -6.52 -0.18 13.87
N ALA A 34 -5.24 -0.56 13.94
CA ALA A 34 -4.24 0.18 14.70
C ALA A 34 -4.11 1.64 14.21
N SER A 35 -4.12 1.87 12.90
CA SER A 35 -4.14 3.23 12.34
C SER A 35 -5.39 4.00 12.76
N GLU A 36 -6.58 3.41 12.66
CA GLU A 36 -7.83 4.05 13.09
C GLU A 36 -7.83 4.41 14.59
N LEU A 37 -7.36 3.49 15.44
CA LEU A 37 -7.25 3.70 16.89
C LEU A 37 -6.32 4.87 17.23
N ALA A 38 -5.18 4.97 16.54
CA ALA A 38 -4.22 6.06 16.75
C ALA A 38 -4.76 7.43 16.32
N HIS A 39 -5.68 7.49 15.35
CA HIS A 39 -6.33 8.74 14.95
C HIS A 39 -7.40 9.20 15.93
N ALA A 40 -8.11 8.27 16.55
CA ALA A 40 -9.20 8.56 17.47
C ALA A 40 -8.76 8.74 18.94
N GLY A 41 -7.58 8.21 19.30
CA GLY A 41 -7.17 8.03 20.68
C GLY A 41 -6.12 9.02 21.19
N ALA A 42 -5.89 8.98 22.51
CA ALA A 42 -4.83 9.70 23.18
C ALA A 42 -3.47 9.01 23.00
N ARG A 43 -2.44 9.46 23.73
CA ARG A 43 -1.07 8.92 23.64
C ARG A 43 -1.00 7.41 23.87
N LYS A 44 -1.79 6.89 24.82
CA LYS A 44 -1.78 5.46 25.18
C LYS A 44 -2.29 4.59 24.04
N GLU A 45 -3.32 5.04 23.34
CA GLU A 45 -3.88 4.39 22.16
C GLU A 45 -2.88 4.36 21.01
N ARG A 46 -2.06 5.41 20.86
CA ARG A 46 -0.96 5.44 19.88
C ARG A 46 0.14 4.43 20.21
N GLU A 47 0.52 4.30 21.48
CA GLU A 47 1.49 3.29 21.93
C GLU A 47 0.97 1.87 21.68
N SER A 48 -0.31 1.61 21.98
CA SER A 48 -0.97 0.35 21.62
C SER A 48 -0.98 0.10 20.11
N ALA A 49 -1.30 1.10 19.30
CA ALA A 49 -1.28 0.97 17.84
C ALA A 49 0.10 0.59 17.29
N ILE A 50 1.18 1.18 17.83
CA ILE A 50 2.55 0.84 17.46
C ILE A 50 2.84 -0.63 17.78
N ALA A 51 2.46 -1.11 18.96
CA ALA A 51 2.64 -2.49 19.37
C ALA A 51 1.88 -3.48 18.46
N GLU A 52 0.62 -3.16 18.11
CA GLU A 52 -0.20 -3.97 17.21
C GLU A 52 0.42 -4.06 15.79
N VAL A 53 0.96 -2.95 15.27
CA VAL A 53 1.66 -2.97 13.98
C VAL A 53 2.94 -3.80 14.05
N ALA A 54 3.71 -3.71 15.14
CA ALA A 54 4.93 -4.49 15.33
C ALA A 54 4.65 -6.01 15.43
N ASP A 55 3.58 -6.42 16.11
CA ASP A 55 3.17 -7.81 16.18
C ASP A 55 2.76 -8.35 14.79
N ALA A 56 1.95 -7.58 14.04
CA ALA A 56 1.58 -7.93 12.67
C ALA A 56 2.81 -8.07 11.75
N GLN A 57 3.78 -7.16 11.83
CA GLN A 57 5.04 -7.27 11.09
C GLN A 57 5.82 -8.54 11.45
N THR A 58 5.88 -8.89 12.74
CA THR A 58 6.57 -10.10 13.22
C THR A 58 5.90 -11.36 12.69
N ARG A 59 4.57 -11.42 12.69
CA ARG A 59 3.81 -12.54 12.12
C ARG A 59 4.02 -12.66 10.61
N LEU A 60 3.97 -11.54 9.89
CA LEU A 60 4.21 -11.51 8.45
C LEU A 60 5.63 -11.96 8.10
N ALA A 61 6.64 -11.53 8.85
CA ALA A 61 8.02 -11.98 8.67
C ALA A 61 8.14 -13.50 8.81
N LYS A 62 7.57 -14.09 9.86
CA LYS A 62 7.56 -15.55 10.05
C LYS A 62 6.86 -16.30 8.90
N LEU A 63 5.74 -15.75 8.40
CA LEU A 63 5.05 -16.33 7.23
C LEU A 63 5.89 -16.25 5.96
N ILE A 64 6.64 -15.17 5.80
CA ILE A 64 7.55 -14.98 4.68
C ILE A 64 8.70 -15.99 4.75
N ASP A 65 9.27 -16.21 5.94
CA ASP A 65 10.36 -17.18 6.13
C ASP A 65 9.93 -18.61 5.74
N VAL A 66 8.69 -18.98 6.06
CA VAL A 66 8.15 -20.32 5.77
C VAL A 66 7.71 -20.48 4.32
N ALA A 67 7.01 -19.48 3.77
CA ALA A 67 6.46 -19.57 2.42
C ALA A 67 6.38 -18.16 1.79
N PRO A 68 7.49 -17.67 1.20
CA PRO A 68 7.54 -16.31 0.70
C PRO A 68 6.71 -16.16 -0.58
N ASN A 69 5.89 -15.11 -0.65
CA ASN A 69 5.13 -14.75 -1.86
C ASN A 69 4.97 -13.23 -1.99
N ALA A 70 4.61 -12.75 -3.18
CA ALA A 70 4.48 -11.32 -3.47
C ALA A 70 3.45 -10.60 -2.57
N GLU A 71 2.33 -11.27 -2.27
CA GLU A 71 1.27 -10.71 -1.44
C GLU A 71 1.74 -10.47 0.01
N ARG A 72 2.44 -11.43 0.62
CA ARG A 72 2.97 -11.31 1.99
C ARG A 72 4.00 -10.19 2.11
N TYR A 73 4.89 -10.06 1.15
CA TYR A 73 5.82 -8.93 1.10
C TYR A 73 5.08 -7.60 0.92
N SER A 74 4.01 -7.58 0.12
CA SER A 74 3.18 -6.39 -0.05
C SER A 74 2.43 -6.00 1.24
N LEU A 75 1.95 -6.99 1.99
CA LEU A 75 1.35 -6.79 3.32
C LEU A 75 2.38 -6.28 4.33
N LEU A 76 3.60 -6.81 4.31
CA LEU A 76 4.69 -6.32 5.16
C LEU A 76 5.04 -4.86 4.83
N GLY A 77 5.16 -4.51 3.54
CA GLY A 77 5.38 -3.13 3.12
C GLY A 77 4.28 -2.17 3.59
N SER A 78 3.02 -2.61 3.48
CA SER A 78 1.85 -1.86 3.97
C SER A 78 1.85 -1.65 5.49
N ALA A 79 2.28 -2.67 6.24
CA ALA A 79 2.45 -2.58 7.69
C ALA A 79 3.58 -1.62 8.08
N CYS A 80 4.67 -1.59 7.31
CA CYS A 80 5.78 -0.66 7.52
C CYS A 80 5.39 0.80 7.21
N LEU A 81 4.59 1.06 6.17
CA LEU A 81 4.04 2.41 5.92
C LEU A 81 3.18 2.89 7.09
N ARG A 82 2.34 2.01 7.65
CA ARG A 82 1.53 2.35 8.84
C ARG A 82 2.39 2.61 10.07
N GLN A 83 3.47 1.86 10.27
CA GLN A 83 4.43 2.18 11.32
C GLN A 83 5.02 3.58 11.11
N ALA A 84 5.42 3.93 9.89
CA ALA A 84 5.99 5.24 9.56
C ALA A 84 5.04 6.41 9.89
N ALA A 85 3.72 6.21 9.75
CA ALA A 85 2.71 7.19 10.13
C ALA A 85 2.58 7.35 11.66
N LEU A 86 2.86 6.29 12.42
CA LEU A 86 2.73 6.26 13.88
C LEU A 86 3.98 6.74 14.62
N VAL A 87 5.17 6.62 14.04
CA VAL A 87 6.45 7.01 14.66
C VAL A 87 7.02 8.29 14.04
N GLY A 88 8.13 8.81 14.58
CA GLY A 88 8.80 10.02 14.09
C GLY A 88 10.32 9.83 13.97
N GLY A 89 11.04 10.85 13.49
CA GLY A 89 12.50 10.85 13.42
C GLY A 89 13.08 9.68 12.62
N GLU A 90 14.19 9.13 13.08
CA GLU A 90 14.90 8.02 12.42
C GLU A 90 14.05 6.75 12.31
N GLU A 91 13.19 6.46 13.29
CA GLU A 91 12.31 5.29 13.25
C GLU A 91 11.32 5.35 12.07
N ARG A 92 10.87 6.56 11.71
CA ARG A 92 10.01 6.77 10.52
C ARG A 92 10.79 6.46 9.25
N MET A 93 12.04 6.93 9.17
CA MET A 93 12.90 6.70 8.01
C MET A 93 13.20 5.21 7.84
N ALA A 94 13.57 4.53 8.92
CA ALA A 94 13.81 3.09 8.92
C ALA A 94 12.56 2.28 8.52
N ALA A 95 11.37 2.68 8.99
CA ALA A 95 10.11 2.06 8.59
C ALA A 95 9.81 2.24 7.08
N LEU A 96 10.09 3.43 6.53
CA LEU A 96 9.94 3.71 5.10
C LEU A 96 10.93 2.92 4.25
N GLU A 97 12.19 2.83 4.65
CA GLU A 97 13.21 2.00 3.97
C GLU A 97 12.80 0.52 3.95
N LYS A 98 12.29 0.02 5.08
CA LYS A 98 11.76 -1.34 5.16
C LYS A 98 10.53 -1.53 4.28
N ALA A 99 9.67 -0.52 4.14
CA ALA A 99 8.54 -0.55 3.22
C ALA A 99 9.01 -0.64 1.75
N VAL A 100 9.96 0.21 1.34
CA VAL A 100 10.58 0.19 0.00
C VAL A 100 11.18 -1.18 -0.29
N ALA A 101 11.98 -1.72 0.63
CA ALA A 101 12.61 -3.03 0.48
C ALA A 101 11.58 -4.17 0.38
N SER A 102 10.52 -4.12 1.20
CA SER A 102 9.46 -5.13 1.20
C SER A 102 8.68 -5.12 -0.11
N TYR A 103 8.27 -3.94 -0.60
CA TYR A 103 7.62 -3.84 -1.91
C TYR A 103 8.56 -4.18 -3.07
N GLY A 104 9.87 -3.93 -2.95
CA GLY A 104 10.88 -4.39 -3.90
C GLY A 104 10.89 -5.92 -4.04
N LYS A 105 10.94 -6.65 -2.91
CA LYS A 105 10.85 -8.12 -2.90
C LYS A 105 9.51 -8.63 -3.43
N ALA A 106 8.42 -7.90 -3.14
CA ALA A 106 7.11 -8.22 -3.69
C ALA A 106 7.09 -8.10 -5.21
N LEU A 107 7.67 -7.03 -5.76
CA LEU A 107 7.76 -6.77 -7.20
C LEU A 107 8.60 -7.83 -7.91
N GLU A 108 9.79 -8.13 -7.39
CA GLU A 108 10.68 -9.18 -7.94
C GLU A 108 9.95 -10.53 -8.05
N ARG A 109 9.17 -10.89 -7.03
CA ARG A 109 8.38 -12.12 -7.02
C ARG A 109 7.18 -12.06 -7.97
N ALA A 110 6.51 -10.93 -8.04
CA ALA A 110 5.39 -10.73 -8.96
C ALA A 110 5.85 -10.84 -10.42
N GLN A 111 7.01 -10.29 -10.76
CA GLN A 111 7.61 -10.37 -12.09
C GLN A 111 7.96 -11.82 -12.47
N ARG A 112 8.49 -12.61 -11.53
CA ARG A 112 8.73 -14.05 -11.73
C ARG A 112 7.46 -14.86 -11.97
N ALA A 113 6.32 -14.41 -11.44
CA ALA A 113 5.03 -15.09 -11.58
C ALA A 113 4.31 -14.79 -12.90
N GLY A 114 4.82 -13.86 -13.73
CA GLY A 114 4.25 -13.51 -15.04
C GLY A 114 3.65 -12.11 -15.12
N ARG A 115 3.18 -11.75 -16.33
CA ARG A 115 2.72 -10.38 -16.65
C ARG A 115 1.44 -10.02 -15.88
N GLY A 116 1.39 -8.80 -15.33
CA GLY A 116 0.20 -8.20 -14.70
C GLY A 116 0.18 -8.23 -13.16
N ALA A 117 1.00 -9.05 -12.49
CA ALA A 117 1.02 -9.12 -11.02
C ALA A 117 1.83 -8.00 -10.34
N GLY A 118 2.59 -7.21 -11.12
CA GLY A 118 3.59 -6.27 -10.60
C GLY A 118 3.09 -4.87 -10.26
N PHE A 119 1.90 -4.46 -10.74
CA PHE A 119 1.44 -3.07 -10.61
C PHE A 119 1.35 -2.62 -9.14
N TYR A 120 0.60 -3.36 -8.31
CA TYR A 120 0.41 -3.01 -6.90
C TYR A 120 1.72 -2.88 -6.11
N PRO A 121 2.62 -3.87 -6.10
CA PRO A 121 3.89 -3.73 -5.38
C PRO A 121 4.78 -2.63 -5.98
N ARG A 122 4.82 -2.46 -7.30
CA ARG A 122 5.63 -1.41 -7.94
C ARG A 122 5.16 0.00 -7.56
N LYS A 123 3.85 0.26 -7.66
CA LYS A 123 3.25 1.55 -7.29
C LYS A 123 3.53 1.91 -5.83
N ASN A 124 3.33 0.97 -4.91
CA ASN A 124 3.53 1.24 -3.49
C ASN A 124 5.02 1.34 -3.12
N ARG A 125 5.92 0.64 -3.85
CA ARG A 125 7.37 0.87 -3.74
C ARG A 125 7.71 2.32 -4.09
N LEU A 126 7.25 2.80 -5.26
CA LEU A 126 7.51 4.16 -5.70
C LEU A 126 6.91 5.20 -4.75
N ALA A 127 5.68 4.99 -4.29
CA ALA A 127 5.07 5.89 -3.30
C ALA A 127 5.89 5.97 -2.00
N ALA A 128 6.35 4.82 -1.47
CA ALA A 128 7.21 4.78 -0.29
C ALA A 128 8.56 5.48 -0.55
N SER A 129 9.15 5.27 -1.73
CA SER A 129 10.38 5.94 -2.15
C SER A 129 10.20 7.45 -2.22
N VAL A 130 9.17 7.95 -2.91
CA VAL A 130 8.88 9.39 -3.03
C VAL A 130 8.67 10.03 -1.66
N VAL A 131 7.90 9.40 -0.77
CA VAL A 131 7.72 9.89 0.61
C VAL A 131 9.05 9.95 1.35
N LEU A 132 9.88 8.92 1.23
CA LEU A 132 11.21 8.89 1.83
C LEU A 132 12.10 10.01 1.29
N SER A 133 12.11 10.26 -0.04
CA SER A 133 12.88 11.34 -0.66
C SER A 133 12.42 12.70 -0.15
N LEU A 134 11.11 12.95 -0.14
CA LEU A 134 10.53 14.21 0.33
C LEU A 134 10.89 14.51 1.78
N LEU A 135 10.96 13.49 2.64
CA LEU A 135 11.36 13.65 4.04
C LEU A 135 12.87 13.87 4.23
N ARG A 136 13.72 13.44 3.30
CA ARG A 136 15.17 13.69 3.34
C ARG A 136 15.55 15.08 2.81
N GLY A 137 14.68 15.73 2.05
CA GLY A 137 14.90 17.06 1.46
C GLY A 137 15.73 17.05 0.17
N GLU A 138 15.82 18.21 -0.49
CA GLU A 138 16.43 18.40 -1.83
C GLU A 138 17.93 18.08 -1.89
N GLU A 139 18.68 18.24 -0.78
CA GLU A 139 20.12 17.92 -0.73
C GLU A 139 20.42 16.41 -0.70
N ALA A 140 19.43 15.59 -0.34
CA ALA A 140 19.52 14.15 -0.41
C ALA A 140 18.65 13.67 -1.57
N ALA A 141 19.17 13.79 -2.79
CA ALA A 141 18.61 13.25 -4.03
C ALA A 141 18.19 11.78 -3.86
N GLY A 142 16.95 11.59 -3.40
CA GLY A 142 16.41 10.31 -2.99
C GLY A 142 15.33 9.81 -3.93
N VAL A 143 14.98 10.57 -4.97
CA VAL A 143 14.18 10.06 -6.09
C VAL A 143 15.14 9.13 -6.84
N PRO A 144 14.86 7.81 -6.94
CA PRO A 144 15.65 6.95 -7.82
C PRO A 144 15.86 7.65 -9.18
N PRO A 145 17.08 7.62 -9.75
CA PRO A 145 17.37 8.32 -11.01
C PRO A 145 16.39 7.92 -12.14
N ASP A 146 15.80 6.73 -12.02
CA ASP A 146 14.87 6.17 -12.98
C ASP A 146 13.38 6.24 -12.57
N VAL A 147 12.99 7.03 -11.55
CA VAL A 147 11.56 7.10 -11.15
C VAL A 147 10.67 7.51 -12.30
N GLU A 148 11.07 8.50 -13.10
CA GLU A 148 10.26 8.95 -14.22
C GLU A 148 10.07 7.83 -15.25
N ALA A 149 11.16 7.16 -15.64
CA ALA A 149 11.11 6.00 -16.53
C ALA A 149 10.26 4.85 -15.93
N GLU A 150 10.29 4.66 -14.62
CA GLU A 150 9.45 3.69 -13.95
C GLU A 150 7.96 4.06 -13.98
N LEU A 151 7.63 5.34 -13.78
CA LEU A 151 6.26 5.85 -13.86
C LEU A 151 5.72 5.74 -15.29
N GLU A 152 6.54 6.06 -16.29
CA GLU A 152 6.21 5.86 -17.71
C GLU A 152 5.94 4.39 -18.03
N GLN A 153 6.81 3.49 -17.58
CA GLN A 153 6.61 2.06 -17.80
C GLN A 153 5.33 1.54 -17.12
N ILE A 154 4.98 2.03 -15.92
CA ILE A 154 3.71 1.69 -15.27
C ILE A 154 2.51 2.13 -16.12
N ALA A 155 2.54 3.37 -16.62
CA ALA A 155 1.47 3.89 -17.45
C ALA A 155 1.34 3.10 -18.77
N ALA A 156 2.46 2.75 -19.40
CA ALA A 156 2.50 1.93 -20.62
C ALA A 156 1.98 0.50 -20.37
N ASP A 157 2.39 -0.13 -19.27
CA ASP A 157 1.92 -1.46 -18.86
C ASP A 157 0.41 -1.46 -18.62
N ALA A 158 -0.11 -0.42 -17.96
CA ALA A 158 -1.53 -0.26 -17.67
C ALA A 158 -2.37 -0.04 -18.93
N ALA A 159 -1.89 0.77 -19.88
CA ALA A 159 -2.54 0.96 -21.19
C ALA A 159 -2.61 -0.37 -21.95
N SER A 160 -1.48 -1.09 -22.03
CA SER A 160 -1.37 -2.39 -22.71
C SER A 160 -2.17 -3.52 -22.06
N ALA A 161 -2.47 -3.40 -20.76
CA ALA A 161 -3.30 -4.32 -19.99
C ALA A 161 -4.78 -3.96 -20.07
N GLY A 162 -5.13 -2.66 -20.06
CA GLY A 162 -6.50 -2.15 -20.14
C GLY A 162 -7.24 -2.59 -21.41
N GLU A 163 -6.52 -2.73 -22.53
CA GLU A 163 -7.06 -3.28 -23.78
C GLU A 163 -7.47 -4.76 -23.65
N ARG A 164 -6.84 -5.52 -22.73
CA ARG A 164 -7.04 -6.97 -22.54
C ARG A 164 -7.89 -7.31 -21.32
N ARG A 165 -7.85 -6.48 -20.27
CA ARG A 165 -8.61 -6.60 -19.02
C ARG A 165 -8.92 -5.21 -18.49
N ARG A 166 -10.17 -4.79 -18.67
CA ARG A 166 -10.71 -3.57 -18.07
C ARG A 166 -10.92 -3.79 -16.57
N ASP A 167 -9.93 -3.40 -15.76
CA ASP A 167 -10.03 -3.39 -14.31
C ASP A 167 -9.70 -1.99 -13.74
N PHE A 168 -10.25 -1.70 -12.56
CA PHE A 168 -10.07 -0.42 -11.88
C PHE A 168 -8.61 -0.06 -11.66
N TRP A 169 -7.75 -1.04 -11.35
CA TRP A 169 -6.36 -0.78 -10.97
C TRP A 169 -5.53 -0.33 -12.17
N ASN A 170 -5.79 -0.91 -13.35
CA ASN A 170 -5.21 -0.44 -14.61
C ASN A 170 -5.76 0.96 -14.97
N ALA A 171 -7.04 1.21 -14.73
CA ALA A 171 -7.66 2.50 -15.03
C ALA A 171 -7.09 3.66 -14.19
N ILE A 172 -6.79 3.44 -12.91
CA ILE A 172 -6.20 4.48 -12.05
C ILE A 172 -4.68 4.56 -12.12
N ALA A 173 -4.00 3.60 -12.78
CA ALA A 173 -2.54 3.57 -12.83
C ALA A 173 -1.91 4.87 -13.37
N PRO A 174 -2.39 5.46 -14.49
CA PRO A 174 -1.88 6.76 -14.94
C PRO A 174 -2.12 7.88 -13.93
N VAL A 175 -3.26 7.85 -13.24
CA VAL A 175 -3.63 8.84 -12.21
C VAL A 175 -2.69 8.76 -11.00
N GLU A 176 -2.35 7.55 -10.58
CA GLU A 176 -1.40 7.29 -9.49
C GLU A 176 0.03 7.71 -9.87
N CYS A 177 0.43 7.50 -11.13
CA CYS A 177 1.72 8.00 -11.61
C CYS A 177 1.77 9.52 -11.58
N GLU A 178 0.70 10.16 -12.05
CA GLU A 178 0.58 11.61 -12.05
C GLU A 178 0.60 12.19 -10.63
N LEU A 179 -0.12 11.55 -9.68
CA LEU A 179 -0.06 11.90 -8.27
C LEU A 179 1.40 11.96 -7.77
N LEU A 180 2.20 10.91 -8.04
CA LEU A 180 3.59 10.85 -7.60
C LEU A 180 4.47 11.92 -8.26
N ARG A 181 4.28 12.20 -9.56
CA ARG A 181 4.97 13.31 -10.25
C ARG A 181 4.71 14.64 -9.57
N ARG A 182 3.43 14.94 -9.30
CA ARG A 182 3.03 16.19 -8.68
C ARG A 182 3.46 16.32 -7.22
N MET A 183 3.59 15.20 -6.51
CA MET A 183 4.21 15.17 -5.19
C MET A 183 5.69 15.59 -5.26
N MET A 184 6.45 15.02 -6.20
CA MET A 184 7.87 15.36 -6.40
C MET A 184 8.08 16.79 -6.92
N GLY A 185 7.22 17.24 -7.84
CA GLY A 185 7.29 18.59 -8.41
C GLY A 185 6.76 19.70 -7.50
N GLY A 186 6.15 19.36 -6.35
CA GLY A 186 5.64 20.34 -5.39
C GLY A 186 4.43 21.15 -5.86
N ASP A 187 3.77 20.74 -6.95
CA ASP A 187 2.59 21.39 -7.53
C ASP A 187 1.28 20.60 -7.33
N LEU A 188 1.31 19.55 -6.51
CA LEU A 188 0.15 18.71 -6.19
C LEU A 188 -1.09 19.51 -5.76
N GLU A 189 -0.92 20.52 -4.91
CA GLU A 189 -2.03 21.36 -4.44
C GLU A 189 -2.76 22.08 -5.60
N ARG A 190 -2.00 22.54 -6.61
CA ARG A 190 -2.54 23.20 -7.80
C ARG A 190 -3.27 22.21 -8.72
N GLN A 191 -2.77 20.98 -8.80
CA GLN A 191 -3.32 19.93 -9.68
C GLN A 191 -4.37 19.04 -9.00
N ALA A 192 -4.73 19.32 -7.75
CA ALA A 192 -5.59 18.46 -6.96
C ALA A 192 -6.96 18.21 -7.62
N ASP A 193 -7.59 19.23 -8.21
CA ASP A 193 -8.90 19.09 -8.85
C ASP A 193 -8.82 18.21 -10.11
N THR A 194 -7.80 18.42 -10.95
CA THR A 194 -7.51 17.58 -12.12
C THR A 194 -7.33 16.11 -11.73
N ILE A 195 -6.60 15.84 -10.63
CA ILE A 195 -6.36 14.48 -10.13
C ILE A 195 -7.66 13.86 -9.59
N VAL A 196 -8.49 14.64 -8.87
CA VAL A 196 -9.80 14.19 -8.39
C VAL A 196 -10.70 13.78 -9.54
N ASP A 197 -10.77 14.60 -10.58
CA ASP A 197 -11.60 14.31 -11.76
C ASP A 197 -11.12 13.05 -12.49
N ALA A 198 -9.80 12.86 -12.62
CA ALA A 198 -9.22 11.66 -13.21
C ALA A 198 -9.55 10.39 -12.42
N TYR A 199 -9.47 10.43 -11.08
CA TYR A 199 -9.89 9.30 -10.23
C TYR A 199 -11.38 9.02 -10.33
N ARG A 200 -12.22 10.07 -10.35
CA ARG A 200 -13.68 9.93 -10.50
C ARG A 200 -14.04 9.29 -11.83
N GLU A 201 -13.39 9.71 -12.91
CA GLU A 201 -13.63 9.16 -14.23
C GLU A 201 -13.23 7.68 -14.31
N ALA A 202 -12.03 7.32 -13.82
CA ALA A 202 -11.60 5.93 -13.73
C ALA A 202 -12.55 5.09 -12.85
N ASN A 203 -13.07 5.66 -11.76
CA ASN A 203 -14.02 4.98 -10.88
C ASN A 203 -15.40 4.78 -11.51
N ARG A 204 -15.92 5.76 -12.28
CA ARG A 204 -17.20 5.62 -13.01
C ARG A 204 -17.16 4.48 -14.02
N GLY A 205 -16.04 4.31 -14.70
CA GLY A 205 -15.89 3.26 -15.71
C GLY A 205 -15.73 1.85 -15.12
N PHE A 206 -14.95 1.70 -14.05
CA PHE A 206 -14.41 0.38 -13.65
C PHE A 206 -14.36 0.12 -12.14
N GLY A 207 -14.69 1.12 -11.32
CA GLY A 207 -14.46 1.08 -9.88
C GLY A 207 -15.67 0.67 -9.06
N SER A 208 -15.38 0.14 -7.86
CA SER A 208 -16.36 -0.03 -6.79
C SER A 208 -16.08 0.93 -5.63
N PRO A 209 -17.09 1.27 -4.81
CA PRO A 209 -16.88 2.11 -3.62
C PRO A 209 -15.77 1.59 -2.70
N ARG A 210 -15.61 0.26 -2.60
CA ARG A 210 -14.54 -0.36 -1.80
C ARG A 210 -13.14 -0.09 -2.36
N GLN A 211 -12.99 -0.10 -3.68
CA GLN A 211 -11.71 0.18 -4.32
C GLN A 211 -11.34 1.65 -4.19
N LEU A 212 -12.29 2.56 -4.41
CA LEU A 212 -12.06 3.99 -4.19
C LEU A 212 -11.71 4.29 -2.72
N ARG A 213 -12.39 3.65 -1.75
CA ARG A 213 -12.01 3.75 -0.33
C ARG A 213 -10.55 3.35 -0.08
N SER A 214 -10.03 2.35 -0.78
CA SER A 214 -8.63 1.95 -0.65
C SER A 214 -7.65 3.03 -1.15
N VAL A 215 -8.04 3.78 -2.19
CA VAL A 215 -7.28 4.95 -2.66
C VAL A 215 -7.32 6.07 -1.61
N VAL A 216 -8.51 6.38 -1.09
CA VAL A 216 -8.69 7.41 -0.04
C VAL A 216 -7.88 7.08 1.23
N GLU A 217 -7.91 5.82 1.69
CA GLU A 217 -7.09 5.33 2.81
C GLU A 217 -5.59 5.51 2.53
N HIS A 218 -5.14 5.21 1.31
CA HIS A 218 -3.74 5.37 0.93
C HIS A 218 -3.32 6.84 0.91
N LEU A 219 -4.12 7.73 0.34
CA LEU A 219 -3.86 9.18 0.34
C LEU A 219 -3.78 9.76 1.76
N ALA A 220 -4.67 9.30 2.66
CA ALA A 220 -4.62 9.67 4.08
C ALA A 220 -3.29 9.25 4.71
N LEU A 221 -2.91 7.99 4.52
CA LEU A 221 -1.66 7.43 5.06
C LEU A 221 -0.42 8.20 4.58
N LEU A 222 -0.33 8.51 3.29
CA LEU A 222 0.79 9.31 2.76
C LEU A 222 0.83 10.71 3.40
N GLY A 223 -0.33 11.35 3.55
CA GLY A 223 -0.45 12.66 4.19
C GLY A 223 -0.04 12.66 5.66
N GLU A 224 -0.34 11.59 6.40
CA GLU A 224 0.04 11.42 7.80
C GLU A 224 1.55 11.24 7.98
N ILE A 225 2.18 10.44 7.12
CA ILE A 225 3.63 10.25 7.14
C ILE A 225 4.36 11.57 6.85
N LEU A 226 3.84 12.37 5.93
CA LEU A 226 4.42 13.65 5.52
C LEU A 226 4.06 14.82 6.45
N ALA A 227 3.08 14.67 7.35
CA ALA A 227 2.66 15.71 8.29
C ALA A 227 3.64 15.88 9.46
N VAL A 228 4.85 16.35 9.16
CA VAL A 228 5.91 16.61 10.15
C VAL A 228 5.76 18.01 10.75
N LYS A 229 5.96 18.15 12.06
CA LYS A 229 5.99 19.47 12.71
C LYS A 229 7.22 20.24 12.23
N GLY A 230 7.02 21.50 11.82
CA GLY A 230 8.10 22.32 11.28
C GLY A 230 8.55 21.92 9.87
N ALA A 231 7.73 21.12 9.16
CA ALA A 231 7.99 20.79 7.76
C ALA A 231 8.19 22.04 6.91
N ASP A 232 9.03 21.93 5.88
CA ASP A 232 9.26 23.00 4.92
C ASP A 232 7.99 23.32 4.09
N ARG A 233 8.09 24.38 3.29
CA ARG A 233 6.98 24.85 2.44
C ARG A 233 6.59 23.82 1.37
N LEU A 234 7.51 22.99 0.90
CA LEU A 234 7.25 21.97 -0.12
C LEU A 234 6.38 20.84 0.47
N LEU A 235 6.83 20.24 1.57
CA LEU A 235 6.10 19.21 2.31
C LEU A 235 4.70 19.70 2.72
N ALA A 236 4.60 20.93 3.23
CA ALA A 236 3.30 21.51 3.59
C ALA A 236 2.34 21.62 2.40
N ARG A 237 2.84 21.98 1.21
CA ARG A 237 2.06 22.03 -0.04
C ARG A 237 1.60 20.64 -0.47
N VAL A 238 2.50 19.66 -0.44
CA VAL A 238 2.18 18.27 -0.78
C VAL A 238 1.09 17.71 0.15
N VAL A 239 1.22 17.92 1.47
CA VAL A 239 0.21 17.49 2.45
C VAL A 239 -1.16 18.15 2.19
N ARG A 240 -1.20 19.45 1.85
CA ARG A 240 -2.46 20.12 1.49
C ARG A 240 -3.07 19.56 0.20
N GLY A 241 -2.25 19.29 -0.82
CA GLY A 241 -2.69 18.63 -2.05
C GLY A 241 -3.31 17.26 -1.79
N LEU A 242 -2.64 16.40 -1.00
CA LEU A 242 -3.17 15.09 -0.60
C LEU A 242 -4.50 15.21 0.16
N LYS A 243 -4.62 16.17 1.09
CA LYS A 243 -5.88 16.43 1.82
C LYS A 243 -7.00 16.90 0.91
N LYS A 244 -6.69 17.79 -0.05
CA LYS A 244 -7.67 18.30 -1.02
C LYS A 244 -8.18 17.18 -1.92
N ILE A 245 -7.29 16.33 -2.44
CA ILE A 245 -7.67 15.17 -3.26
C ILE A 245 -8.54 14.20 -2.46
N ARG A 246 -8.11 13.87 -1.23
CA ARG A 246 -8.87 13.00 -0.33
C ARG A 246 -10.29 13.51 -0.09
N ALA A 247 -10.44 14.81 0.20
CA ALA A 247 -11.76 15.43 0.41
C ALA A 247 -12.61 15.40 -0.87
N GLY A 248 -12.00 15.65 -2.03
CA GLY A 248 -12.68 15.58 -3.33
C GLY A 248 -13.18 14.17 -3.69
N LEU A 249 -12.52 13.11 -3.22
CA LEU A 249 -12.95 11.72 -3.48
C LEU A 249 -13.94 11.17 -2.45
N ALA A 250 -14.09 11.82 -1.30
CA ALA A 250 -15.03 11.42 -0.25
C ALA A 250 -16.46 11.93 -0.49
N ASN A 251 -16.63 12.91 -1.39
CA ASN A 251 -17.89 13.50 -1.84
C ASN A 251 -18.32 12.92 -3.18
#